data_AF-A0A2N6AEX5-F1
#
_entry.id   AF-A0A2N6AEX5-F1
#
_cell.length_a   1.000
_cell.length_b   1.000
_cell.length_c   1.000
_cell.angle_alpha   90.00
_cell.angle_beta   90.00
_cell.angle_gamma   90.00
#
_symmetry.space_group_name_H-M   'P 1'
#
loop_
_entity.id
_entity.type
_entity.pdbx_description
1 polymer ?
#
loop_
_entity_poly.entity_id
_entity_poly.type
_entity_poly.pdbx_seq_one_letter_code
_entity_poly.pdbx_strand_id
1 'polypeptide(L)'
;MKRLKIAPYDPSWPDLFQEESEKIKAVLKDRLLEIHHIGSTAVTGLAAKPIIDMIVVVPSFSELSEQLVKIGYCYKGEYNLPIRQLYEKEASPKIYVHAHLEGSAEIELNLVFREALRASKLLCEEYARLKLKAAQNPTAGQKRTQTGISLYNLQKNGFITQVLTDSGFNGLCMRLCTQTEEWDAYHRLRKDLLFEPAGIVYDENHPSLTDPALKHLVFIKGTQIIAAGSLEWRNDKIIIVRSLAVDRRFQRQGMGSLFLERLEKWAVFQGAQQAYVNANRQAVPFYQKHGYEKHSFDDDSLMLNILQMGKKLKLSRSEKLI
;
A
#
# COMPACT_ATOMS: atom_id res chain seq x y z
N MET A 1 -22.85 -18.49 -10.15
CA MET A 1 -21.92 -17.43 -9.71
C MET A 1 -22.71 -16.24 -9.21
N LYS A 2 -22.39 -15.68 -8.02
CA LYS A 2 -23.12 -14.54 -7.45
C LYS A 2 -22.63 -13.25 -8.12
N ARG A 3 -23.48 -12.59 -8.92
CA ARG A 3 -23.16 -11.30 -9.55
C ARG A 3 -22.90 -10.22 -8.50
N LEU A 4 -21.97 -9.32 -8.78
CA LEU A 4 -21.66 -8.19 -7.91
C LEU A 4 -22.88 -7.25 -7.89
N LYS A 5 -23.47 -7.02 -6.72
CA LYS A 5 -24.65 -6.17 -6.55
C LYS A 5 -24.23 -4.73 -6.25
N ILE A 6 -24.57 -3.81 -7.14
CA ILE A 6 -24.57 -2.36 -6.90
C ILE A 6 -25.99 -1.95 -6.56
N ALA A 7 -26.17 -1.22 -5.47
CA ALA A 7 -27.44 -0.65 -5.04
C ALA A 7 -27.47 0.86 -5.32
N PRO A 8 -28.66 1.46 -5.50
CA PRO A 8 -28.84 2.91 -5.40
C PRO A 8 -28.28 3.45 -4.08
N TYR A 9 -27.99 4.75 -4.04
CA TYR A 9 -27.59 5.39 -2.79
C TYR A 9 -28.69 5.21 -1.73
N ASP A 10 -28.28 4.82 -0.52
CA ASP A 10 -29.16 4.67 0.63
C ASP A 10 -28.89 5.83 1.61
N PRO A 11 -29.90 6.66 1.93
CA PRO A 11 -29.72 7.79 2.85
C PRO A 11 -29.41 7.37 4.28
N SER A 12 -29.57 6.09 4.65
CA SER A 12 -29.18 5.57 5.97
C SER A 12 -27.68 5.27 6.11
N TRP A 13 -26.90 5.24 5.02
CA TRP A 13 -25.46 4.92 5.11
C TRP A 13 -24.65 5.85 6.02
N PRO A 14 -24.86 7.18 6.03
CA PRO A 14 -24.20 8.07 6.99
C PRO A 14 -24.56 7.76 8.45
N ASP A 15 -25.82 7.42 8.74
CA ASP A 15 -26.26 7.08 10.09
C ASP A 15 -25.65 5.75 10.55
N LEU A 16 -25.58 4.75 9.67
CA LEU A 16 -24.92 3.47 9.92
C LEU A 16 -23.41 3.64 10.17
N PHE A 17 -22.76 4.53 9.42
CA PHE A 17 -21.38 4.92 9.68
C PHE A 17 -21.26 5.55 11.08
N GLN A 18 -22.14 6.48 11.42
CA GLN A 18 -22.09 7.19 12.69
C GLN A 18 -22.30 6.25 13.88
N GLU A 19 -23.29 5.35 13.81
CA GLU A 19 -23.55 4.36 14.84
C GLU A 19 -22.34 3.44 15.06
N GLU A 20 -21.75 2.94 13.99
CA GLU A 20 -20.56 2.07 14.10
C GLU A 20 -19.32 2.85 14.55
N SER A 21 -19.20 4.12 14.14
CA SER A 21 -18.14 5.01 14.59
C SER A 21 -18.17 5.21 16.10
N GLU A 22 -19.34 5.36 16.71
CA GLU A 22 -19.45 5.49 18.17
C GLU A 22 -19.05 4.21 18.90
N LYS A 23 -19.38 3.03 18.35
CA LYS A 23 -18.91 1.74 18.91
C LYS A 23 -17.39 1.63 18.88
N ILE A 24 -16.76 2.02 17.76
CA ILE A 24 -15.30 2.02 17.62
C ILE A 24 -14.65 3.03 18.59
N LYS A 25 -15.19 4.25 18.67
CA LYS A 25 -14.73 5.27 19.63
C LYS A 25 -14.78 4.76 21.07
N ALA A 26 -15.85 4.09 21.46
CA ALA A 26 -16.02 3.56 22.82
C ALA A 26 -14.98 2.50 23.21
N VAL A 27 -14.55 1.65 22.27
CA VAL A 27 -13.54 0.60 22.55
C VAL A 27 -12.10 1.09 22.41
N LEU A 28 -11.84 2.05 21.52
CA LEU A 28 -10.48 2.57 21.28
C LEU A 28 -10.12 3.74 22.20
N LYS A 29 -11.10 4.54 22.64
CA LYS A 29 -10.91 5.67 23.57
C LYS A 29 -9.77 6.59 23.12
N ASP A 30 -8.78 6.79 23.98
CA ASP A 30 -7.58 7.62 23.80
C ASP A 30 -6.62 7.10 22.71
N ARG A 31 -6.80 5.86 22.23
CA ARG A 31 -6.02 5.30 21.12
C ARG A 31 -6.52 5.71 19.75
N LEU A 32 -7.75 6.23 19.65
CA LEU A 32 -8.31 6.72 18.40
C LEU A 32 -7.99 8.21 18.23
N LEU A 33 -7.35 8.57 17.12
CA LEU A 33 -7.10 9.96 16.76
C LEU A 33 -8.24 10.51 15.91
N GLU A 34 -8.58 9.79 14.85
CA GLU A 34 -9.61 10.21 13.88
C GLU A 34 -10.33 9.00 13.29
N ILE A 35 -11.57 9.22 12.85
CA ILE A 35 -12.35 8.25 12.10
C ILE A 35 -13.07 8.91 10.95
N HIS A 36 -12.96 8.33 9.75
CA HIS A 36 -13.46 8.93 8.53
C HIS A 36 -14.36 7.95 7.77
N HIS A 37 -15.54 8.40 7.36
CA HIS A 37 -16.36 7.67 6.38
C HIS A 37 -15.74 7.85 5.00
N ILE A 38 -15.32 6.77 4.37
CA ILE A 38 -14.69 6.80 3.04
C ILE A 38 -15.44 5.87 2.07
N GLY A 39 -14.91 5.74 0.86
CA GLY A 39 -15.50 4.90 -0.18
C GLY A 39 -16.80 5.48 -0.75
N SER A 40 -17.49 4.68 -1.55
CA SER A 40 -18.65 5.17 -2.31
C SER A 40 -19.87 5.45 -1.43
N THR A 41 -20.02 4.77 -0.29
CA THR A 41 -21.17 4.97 0.62
C THR A 41 -21.08 6.29 1.39
N ALA A 42 -19.91 6.94 1.40
CA ALA A 42 -19.71 8.27 1.95
C ALA A 42 -20.09 9.40 0.98
N VAL A 43 -20.42 9.10 -0.28
CA VAL A 43 -20.76 10.12 -1.29
C VAL A 43 -22.27 10.11 -1.54
N THR A 44 -22.95 11.17 -1.12
CA THR A 44 -24.40 11.31 -1.29
C THR A 44 -24.81 11.18 -2.75
N GLY A 45 -25.82 10.36 -3.02
CA GLY A 45 -26.34 10.11 -4.37
C GLY A 45 -25.55 9.10 -5.21
N LEU A 46 -24.40 8.59 -4.72
CA LEU A 46 -23.57 7.66 -5.47
C LEU A 46 -24.00 6.19 -5.26
N ALA A 47 -24.43 5.52 -6.33
CA ALA A 47 -24.72 4.09 -6.31
C ALA A 47 -23.46 3.26 -5.94
N ALA A 48 -23.58 2.29 -5.04
CA ALA A 48 -22.43 1.60 -4.46
C ALA A 48 -22.70 0.11 -4.15
N LYS A 49 -21.63 -0.64 -3.90
CA LYS A 49 -21.77 -1.88 -3.13
C LYS A 49 -22.21 -1.46 -1.72
N PRO A 50 -23.21 -2.11 -1.10
CA PRO A 50 -23.67 -1.79 0.25
C PRO A 50 -22.63 -2.24 1.27
N ILE A 51 -21.56 -1.46 1.39
CA ILE A 51 -20.40 -1.67 2.25
C ILE A 51 -20.02 -0.32 2.84
N ILE A 52 -19.94 -0.24 4.17
CA ILE A 52 -19.44 0.94 4.87
C ILE A 52 -17.92 0.79 5.00
N ASP A 53 -17.17 1.65 4.32
CA ASP A 53 -15.71 1.72 4.44
C ASP A 53 -15.33 2.86 5.38
N MET A 54 -14.53 2.57 6.39
CA MET A 54 -14.09 3.53 7.40
C MET A 54 -12.56 3.55 7.47
N ILE A 55 -11.97 4.73 7.58
CA ILE A 55 -10.57 4.86 8.03
C ILE A 55 -10.57 5.11 9.52
N VAL A 56 -9.73 4.37 10.24
CA VAL A 56 -9.42 4.61 11.66
C VAL A 56 -7.96 5.01 11.75
N VAL A 57 -7.70 6.21 12.29
CA VAL A 57 -6.35 6.74 12.48
C VAL A 57 -5.93 6.54 13.92
N VAL A 58 -4.78 5.89 14.12
CA VAL A 58 -4.23 5.55 15.44
C VAL A 58 -2.74 5.93 15.52
N PRO A 59 -2.19 6.20 16.72
CA PRO A 59 -0.76 6.48 16.86
C PRO A 59 0.09 5.21 16.76
N SER A 60 -0.51 4.04 17.08
CA SER A 60 0.12 2.73 16.94
C SER A 60 -0.96 1.66 16.76
N PHE A 61 -0.60 0.51 16.19
CA PHE A 61 -1.48 -0.66 16.08
C PHE A 61 -1.55 -1.52 17.36
N SER A 62 -0.89 -1.09 18.45
CA SER A 62 -0.85 -1.84 19.70
C SER A 62 -2.26 -2.04 20.27
N GLU A 63 -2.62 -3.31 20.54
CA GLU A 63 -3.94 -3.75 21.04
C GLU A 63 -5.13 -3.45 20.12
N LEU A 64 -4.93 -2.87 18.93
CA LEU A 64 -6.02 -2.47 18.04
C LEU A 64 -6.89 -3.66 17.65
N SER A 65 -6.26 -4.77 17.24
CA SER A 65 -6.97 -6.01 16.90
C SER A 65 -7.78 -6.54 18.06
N GLU A 66 -7.24 -6.52 19.28
CA GLU A 66 -7.93 -7.02 20.46
C GLU A 66 -9.19 -6.21 20.76
N GLN A 67 -9.14 -4.89 20.63
CA GLN A 67 -10.31 -4.03 20.86
C GLN A 67 -11.37 -4.17 19.76
N LEU A 68 -10.96 -4.22 18.48
CA LEU A 68 -11.92 -4.36 17.37
C LEU A 68 -12.57 -5.74 17.33
N VAL A 69 -11.85 -6.81 17.70
CA VAL A 69 -12.41 -8.17 17.79
C VAL A 69 -13.54 -8.24 18.83
N LYS A 70 -13.43 -7.52 19.95
CA LYS A 70 -14.49 -7.48 20.98
C LYS A 70 -15.84 -6.98 20.47
N ILE A 71 -15.84 -6.15 19.42
CA ILE A 71 -17.06 -5.61 18.80
C ILE A 71 -17.38 -6.28 17.45
N GLY A 72 -16.80 -7.45 17.19
CA GLY A 72 -17.20 -8.34 16.09
C GLY A 72 -16.40 -8.18 14.80
N TYR A 73 -15.25 -7.49 14.82
CA TYR A 73 -14.38 -7.43 13.65
C TYR A 73 -13.42 -8.61 13.56
N CYS A 74 -13.10 -9.02 12.34
CA CYS A 74 -12.09 -10.01 12.01
C CYS A 74 -10.92 -9.32 11.30
N TYR A 75 -9.68 -9.59 11.75
CA TYR A 75 -8.48 -9.10 11.08
C TYR A 75 -8.25 -9.80 9.74
N LYS A 76 -7.91 -9.03 8.70
CA LYS A 76 -7.75 -9.51 7.32
C LYS A 76 -6.35 -9.29 6.74
N GLY A 77 -5.43 -8.67 7.50
CA GLY A 77 -4.06 -8.39 7.04
C GLY A 77 -3.88 -7.09 6.25
N GLU A 78 -2.69 -6.92 5.67
CA GLU A 78 -2.26 -5.76 4.88
C GLU A 78 -2.68 -5.81 3.41
N TYR A 79 -2.99 -7.00 2.88
CA TYR A 79 -3.15 -7.23 1.44
C TYR A 79 -1.96 -6.62 0.66
N ASN A 80 -2.19 -5.60 -0.17
CA ASN A 80 -1.17 -4.94 -0.99
C ASN A 80 -0.69 -3.58 -0.43
N LEU A 81 -1.15 -3.17 0.77
CA LEU A 81 -0.79 -1.90 1.41
C LEU A 81 0.10 -2.16 2.64
N PRO A 82 1.43 -2.00 2.52
CA PRO A 82 2.35 -2.05 3.67
C PRO A 82 1.94 -1.13 4.81
N ILE A 83 2.07 -1.60 6.06
CA ILE A 83 1.83 -0.81 7.29
C ILE A 83 0.36 -0.32 7.36
N ARG A 84 -0.59 -1.21 7.05
CA ARG A 84 -2.04 -1.02 7.24
C ARG A 84 -2.68 -2.26 7.82
N GLN A 85 -3.59 -2.11 8.78
CA GLN A 85 -4.43 -3.23 9.23
C GLN A 85 -5.85 -3.12 8.67
N LEU A 86 -6.32 -4.15 7.95
CA LEU A 86 -7.72 -4.23 7.50
C LEU A 86 -8.54 -5.12 8.43
N TYR A 87 -9.72 -4.64 8.78
CA TYR A 87 -10.71 -5.39 9.56
C TYR A 87 -12.04 -5.45 8.84
N GLU A 88 -12.72 -6.58 8.97
CA GLU A 88 -14.04 -6.83 8.37
C GLU A 88 -15.03 -7.18 9.48
N LYS A 89 -16.22 -6.61 9.43
CA LYS A 89 -17.36 -7.02 10.25
C LYS A 89 -18.49 -7.45 9.33
N GLU A 90 -18.93 -8.70 9.48
CA GLU A 90 -20.13 -9.19 8.82
C GLU A 90 -21.34 -8.52 9.48
N ALA A 91 -21.95 -7.61 8.74
CA ALA A 91 -23.13 -6.85 9.11
C ALA A 91 -23.97 -6.62 7.85
N SER A 92 -25.15 -6.00 7.99
CA SER A 92 -26.01 -5.65 6.87
C SER A 92 -26.30 -4.15 6.90
N PRO A 93 -25.56 -3.32 6.15
CA PRO A 93 -24.46 -3.64 5.22
C PRO A 93 -23.15 -4.08 5.89
N LYS A 94 -22.27 -4.73 5.12
CA LYS A 94 -20.92 -5.13 5.59
C LYS A 94 -20.08 -3.90 5.92
N ILE A 95 -19.16 -4.02 6.88
CA ILE A 95 -18.29 -2.92 7.30
C ILE A 95 -16.82 -3.30 7.16
N TYR A 96 -16.02 -2.40 6.58
CA TYR A 96 -14.56 -2.49 6.57
C TYR A 96 -13.95 -1.32 7.34
N VAL A 97 -12.99 -1.63 8.21
CA VAL A 97 -12.14 -0.65 8.88
C VAL A 97 -10.72 -0.77 8.34
N HIS A 98 -10.27 0.28 7.67
CA HIS A 98 -8.91 0.48 7.17
C HIS A 98 -8.14 1.27 8.23
N ALA A 99 -7.39 0.57 9.09
CA ALA A 99 -6.60 1.21 10.13
C ALA A 99 -5.25 1.68 9.58
N HIS A 100 -4.97 2.97 9.78
CA HIS A 100 -3.75 3.64 9.36
C HIS A 100 -3.09 4.32 10.55
N LEU A 101 -1.76 4.42 10.51
CA LEU A 101 -1.05 5.26 11.46
C LEU A 101 -1.15 6.73 11.04
N GLU A 102 -1.11 7.63 12.02
CA GLU A 102 -1.04 9.07 11.79
C GLU A 102 0.07 9.42 10.79
N GLY A 103 -0.21 10.33 9.84
CA GLY A 103 0.72 10.73 8.78
C GLY A 103 0.73 9.83 7.55
N SER A 104 -0.08 8.77 7.51
CA SER A 104 -0.24 7.97 6.29
C SER A 104 -0.90 8.76 5.17
N ALA A 105 -0.21 8.84 4.02
CA ALA A 105 -0.75 9.44 2.79
C ALA A 105 -2.02 8.73 2.27
N GLU A 106 -2.29 7.50 2.71
CA GLU A 106 -3.52 6.77 2.41
C GLU A 106 -4.77 7.44 2.97
N ILE A 107 -4.63 8.13 4.10
CA ILE A 107 -5.72 8.86 4.74
C ILE A 107 -6.12 10.01 3.81
N GLU A 108 -5.16 10.85 3.45
CA GLU A 108 -5.36 11.97 2.54
C GLU A 108 -5.88 11.50 1.17
N LEU A 109 -5.30 10.45 0.58
CA LEU A 109 -5.72 9.89 -0.70
C LEU A 109 -7.23 9.59 -0.72
N ASN A 110 -7.73 8.88 0.30
CA ASN A 110 -9.14 8.51 0.37
C ASN A 110 -10.04 9.72 0.62
N LEU A 111 -9.60 10.68 1.43
CA LEU A 111 -10.35 11.91 1.71
C LEU A 111 -10.44 12.81 0.47
N VAL A 112 -9.32 13.05 -0.21
CA VAL A 112 -9.28 13.86 -1.45
C VAL A 112 -10.19 13.26 -2.51
N PHE A 113 -10.13 11.94 -2.72
CA PHE A 113 -11.02 11.28 -3.68
C PHE A 113 -12.49 11.41 -3.30
N ARG A 114 -12.84 11.23 -2.02
CA ARG A 114 -14.22 11.40 -1.51
C ARG A 114 -14.72 12.83 -1.73
N GLU A 115 -13.93 13.83 -1.36
CA GLU A 115 -14.31 15.24 -1.47
C GLU A 115 -14.43 15.68 -2.94
N ALA A 116 -13.54 15.21 -3.83
CA ALA A 116 -13.65 15.48 -5.27
C ALA A 116 -14.97 14.97 -5.85
N LEU A 117 -15.42 13.77 -5.45
CA LEU A 117 -16.71 13.23 -5.88
C LEU A 117 -17.91 13.98 -5.28
N ARG A 118 -17.81 14.44 -4.03
CA ARG A 118 -18.86 15.25 -3.39
C ARG A 118 -19.00 16.64 -4.01
N ALA A 119 -17.88 17.23 -4.41
CA ALA A 119 -17.83 18.57 -5.00
C ALA A 119 -18.28 18.61 -6.48
N SER A 120 -18.29 17.46 -7.19
CA SER A 120 -18.61 17.41 -8.61
C SER A 120 -19.65 16.34 -8.94
N LYS A 121 -20.87 16.80 -9.26
CA LYS A 121 -21.94 15.94 -9.76
C LYS A 121 -21.51 15.15 -11.01
N LEU A 122 -20.74 15.78 -11.91
CA LEU A 122 -20.21 15.13 -13.11
C LEU A 122 -19.29 13.96 -12.78
N LEU A 123 -18.32 14.14 -11.87
CA LEU A 123 -17.42 13.06 -11.44
C LEU A 123 -18.19 11.94 -10.73
N CYS A 124 -19.17 12.29 -9.91
CA CYS A 124 -20.04 11.33 -9.23
C CYS A 124 -20.81 10.45 -10.22
N GLU A 125 -21.45 11.06 -11.23
CA GLU A 125 -22.19 10.36 -12.28
C GLU A 125 -21.28 9.49 -13.16
N GLU A 126 -20.11 10.00 -13.53
CA GLU A 126 -19.12 9.24 -14.30
C GLU A 126 -18.65 8.00 -13.53
N TYR A 127 -18.33 8.16 -12.25
CA TYR A 127 -17.92 7.06 -11.40
C TYR A 127 -19.04 6.05 -11.18
N ALA A 128 -20.29 6.50 -11.04
CA ALA A 128 -21.46 5.64 -10.96
C ALA A 128 -21.61 4.77 -12.20
N ARG A 129 -21.55 5.38 -13.39
CA ARG A 129 -21.62 4.70 -14.69
C ARG A 129 -20.49 3.67 -14.85
N LEU A 130 -19.26 4.03 -14.48
CA LEU A 130 -18.12 3.12 -14.52
C LEU A 130 -18.35 1.90 -13.65
N LYS A 131 -18.82 2.09 -12.41
CA LYS A 131 -19.13 0.99 -11.48
C LYS A 131 -20.22 0.07 -11.99
N LEU A 132 -21.29 0.62 -12.56
CA LEU A 132 -22.39 -0.16 -13.13
C LEU A 132 -21.89 -0.99 -14.31
N LYS A 133 -21.11 -0.39 -15.23
CA LYS A 133 -20.48 -1.11 -16.34
C LYS A 133 -19.56 -2.23 -15.85
N ALA A 134 -18.72 -1.96 -14.85
CA ALA A 134 -17.82 -2.96 -14.28
C ALA A 134 -18.58 -4.13 -13.63
N ALA A 135 -19.70 -3.86 -12.96
CA ALA A 135 -20.53 -4.88 -12.30
C ALA A 135 -21.29 -5.79 -13.27
N GLN A 136 -21.47 -5.39 -14.54
CA GLN A 136 -22.11 -6.22 -15.56
C GLN A 136 -21.28 -7.45 -15.95
N ASN A 137 -19.96 -7.41 -15.74
CA ASN A 137 -19.10 -8.55 -16.04
C ASN A 137 -19.41 -9.72 -15.05
N PRO A 138 -19.77 -10.93 -15.53
CA PRO A 138 -20.07 -12.07 -14.67
C PRO A 138 -18.92 -12.46 -13.71
N THR A 139 -17.67 -12.15 -14.08
CA THR A 139 -16.48 -12.43 -13.27
C THR A 139 -15.97 -11.20 -12.50
N ALA A 140 -16.71 -10.08 -12.50
CA ALA A 140 -16.34 -8.82 -11.85
C ALA A 140 -15.91 -8.98 -10.38
N GLY A 141 -16.60 -9.86 -9.65
CA GLY A 141 -16.35 -10.14 -8.24
C GLY A 141 -15.24 -11.17 -7.98
N GLN A 142 -14.74 -11.86 -9.00
CA GLN A 142 -13.67 -12.83 -8.84
C GLN A 142 -12.35 -12.11 -8.55
N LYS A 143 -11.68 -12.52 -7.47
CA LYS A 143 -10.33 -12.07 -7.13
C LYS A 143 -9.35 -12.86 -7.99
N ARG A 144 -8.35 -12.19 -8.58
CA ARG A 144 -7.26 -12.90 -9.27
C ARG A 144 -6.42 -13.59 -8.20
N THR A 145 -6.16 -14.90 -8.36
CA THR A 145 -5.54 -15.77 -7.36
C THR A 145 -4.13 -15.31 -6.95
N GLN A 146 -3.40 -14.63 -7.83
CA GLN A 146 -2.07 -14.10 -7.55
C GLN A 146 -2.06 -12.73 -6.85
N THR A 147 -3.14 -11.95 -6.94
CA THR A 147 -3.12 -10.52 -6.55
C THR A 147 -4.14 -10.18 -5.47
N GLY A 148 -5.16 -11.01 -5.28
CA GLY A 148 -6.24 -10.77 -4.32
C GLY A 148 -7.20 -9.63 -4.70
N ILE A 149 -6.97 -8.95 -5.84
CA ILE A 149 -7.76 -7.82 -6.33
C ILE A 149 -8.81 -8.34 -7.33
N SER A 150 -10.04 -7.83 -7.24
CA SER A 150 -11.11 -8.22 -8.15
C SER A 150 -11.07 -7.42 -9.46
N LEU A 151 -11.56 -8.00 -10.55
CA LEU A 151 -11.64 -7.32 -11.85
C LEU A 151 -12.43 -6.00 -11.75
N TYR A 152 -13.50 -5.98 -10.95
CA TYR A 152 -14.26 -4.78 -10.64
C TYR A 152 -13.41 -3.64 -10.07
N ASN A 153 -12.42 -3.95 -9.23
CA ASN A 153 -11.56 -2.92 -8.64
C ASN A 153 -10.58 -2.37 -9.67
N LEU A 154 -9.95 -3.26 -10.46
CA LEU A 154 -9.00 -2.88 -11.51
C LEU A 154 -9.61 -1.92 -12.53
N GLN A 155 -10.85 -2.18 -12.97
CA GLN A 155 -11.53 -1.33 -13.95
C GLN A 155 -11.80 0.11 -13.49
N LYS A 156 -11.69 0.38 -12.18
CA LYS A 156 -11.88 1.72 -11.60
C LYS A 156 -10.59 2.49 -11.44
N ASN A 157 -9.44 1.82 -11.47
CA ASN A 157 -8.15 2.41 -11.12
C ASN A 157 -7.85 3.64 -11.97
N GLY A 158 -7.99 3.55 -13.30
CA GLY A 158 -7.72 4.68 -14.19
C GLY A 158 -8.52 5.95 -13.83
N PHE A 159 -9.81 5.80 -13.51
CA PHE A 159 -10.65 6.91 -13.09
C PHE A 159 -10.20 7.48 -11.73
N ILE A 160 -9.92 6.61 -10.75
CA ILE A 160 -9.45 7.04 -9.42
C ILE A 160 -8.14 7.82 -9.53
N THR A 161 -7.18 7.29 -10.31
CA THR A 161 -5.89 7.91 -10.57
C THR A 161 -6.05 9.28 -11.24
N GLN A 162 -6.96 9.41 -12.21
CA GLN A 162 -7.22 10.68 -12.88
C GLN A 162 -7.76 11.72 -11.88
N VAL A 163 -8.79 11.37 -11.11
CA VAL A 163 -9.39 12.28 -10.11
C VAL A 163 -8.36 12.73 -9.07
N LEU A 164 -7.52 11.82 -8.58
CA LEU A 164 -6.46 12.16 -7.63
C LEU A 164 -5.42 13.11 -8.24
N THR A 165 -5.05 12.89 -9.50
CA THR A 165 -4.11 13.75 -10.23
C THR A 165 -4.67 15.16 -10.39
N ASP A 166 -5.92 15.27 -10.85
CA ASP A 166 -6.60 16.56 -11.06
C ASP A 166 -6.87 17.30 -9.75
N SER A 167 -7.02 16.56 -8.65
CA SER A 167 -7.17 17.11 -7.30
C SER A 167 -5.82 17.51 -6.67
N GLY A 168 -4.70 17.32 -7.36
CA GLY A 168 -3.38 17.71 -6.89
C GLY A 168 -2.80 16.84 -5.76
N PHE A 169 -3.30 15.61 -5.57
CA PHE A 169 -2.79 14.71 -4.55
C PHE A 169 -1.30 14.41 -4.79
N ASN A 170 -0.46 14.64 -3.78
CA ASN A 170 0.99 14.52 -3.88
C ASN A 170 1.62 13.69 -2.74
N GLY A 171 0.79 12.91 -2.03
CA GLY A 171 1.24 12.06 -0.92
C GLY A 171 2.20 10.96 -1.36
N LEU A 172 2.96 10.42 -0.39
CA LEU A 172 3.94 9.34 -0.61
C LEU A 172 3.39 8.00 -0.13
N CYS A 173 3.12 7.10 -1.08
CA CYS A 173 2.55 5.78 -0.86
C CYS A 173 3.55 4.67 -1.23
N MET A 174 3.44 3.53 -0.56
CA MET A 174 4.18 2.32 -0.89
C MET A 174 3.16 1.19 -1.15
N ARG A 175 3.44 0.34 -2.14
CA ARG A 175 2.59 -0.79 -2.54
C ARG A 175 3.41 -2.03 -2.78
N LEU A 176 2.85 -3.19 -2.46
CA LEU A 176 3.31 -4.46 -3.01
C LEU A 176 2.89 -4.55 -4.48
N CYS A 177 3.78 -5.05 -5.35
CA CYS A 177 3.44 -5.31 -6.75
C CYS A 177 2.42 -6.46 -6.82
N THR A 178 1.18 -6.08 -7.07
CA THR A 178 0.03 -6.97 -7.22
C THR A 178 -0.75 -6.65 -8.49
N GLN A 179 -0.48 -5.54 -9.15
CA GLN A 179 -1.21 -5.09 -10.33
C GLN A 179 -0.28 -4.97 -11.52
N THR A 180 -0.84 -5.06 -12.72
CA THR A 180 -0.07 -4.98 -13.97
C THR A 180 0.72 -3.67 -14.03
N GLU A 181 0.11 -2.54 -13.67
CA GLU A 181 0.76 -1.24 -13.68
C GLU A 181 1.94 -1.15 -12.70
N GLU A 182 1.81 -1.80 -11.54
CA GLU A 182 2.87 -1.88 -10.53
C GLU A 182 4.03 -2.76 -11.03
N TRP A 183 3.72 -3.90 -11.65
CA TRP A 183 4.70 -4.80 -12.24
C TRP A 183 5.41 -4.17 -13.43
N ASP A 184 4.69 -3.57 -14.38
CA ASP A 184 5.26 -2.91 -15.56
C ASP A 184 6.25 -1.81 -15.12
N ALA A 185 5.86 -0.99 -14.13
CA ALA A 185 6.74 0.03 -13.58
C ALA A 185 7.95 -0.57 -12.85
N TYR A 186 7.74 -1.63 -12.06
CA TYR A 186 8.80 -2.34 -11.37
C TYR A 186 9.84 -2.93 -12.34
N HIS A 187 9.39 -3.59 -13.42
CA HIS A 187 10.26 -4.16 -14.43
C HIS A 187 11.03 -3.09 -15.20
N ARG A 188 10.33 -2.04 -15.67
CA ARG A 188 10.94 -0.91 -16.38
C ARG A 188 12.03 -0.23 -15.54
N LEU A 189 11.72 0.13 -14.29
CA LEU A 189 12.68 0.81 -13.41
C LEU A 189 13.92 -0.05 -13.13
N ARG A 190 13.76 -1.36 -12.94
CA ARG A 190 14.91 -2.27 -12.75
C ARG A 190 15.74 -2.41 -14.02
N LYS A 191 15.08 -2.66 -15.15
CA LYS A 191 15.74 -2.81 -16.45
C LYS A 191 16.60 -1.59 -16.76
N ASP A 192 15.97 -0.42 -16.81
CA ASP A 192 16.58 0.82 -17.30
C ASP A 192 17.65 1.38 -16.34
N LEU A 193 17.53 1.12 -15.03
CA LEU A 193 18.36 1.76 -14.00
C LEU A 193 19.37 0.85 -13.33
N LEU A 194 19.17 -0.48 -13.38
CA LEU A 194 20.06 -1.44 -12.71
C LEU A 194 20.71 -2.42 -13.68
N PHE A 195 19.94 -3.00 -14.62
CA PHE A 195 20.43 -4.10 -15.46
C PHE A 195 21.12 -3.63 -16.74
N GLU A 196 20.47 -2.75 -17.52
CA GLU A 196 21.06 -2.21 -18.75
C GLU A 196 22.37 -1.45 -18.49
N PRO A 197 22.49 -0.57 -17.46
CA PRO A 197 23.75 0.09 -17.14
C PRO A 197 24.86 -0.89 -16.70
N ALA A 198 24.49 -2.08 -16.22
CA ALA A 198 25.42 -3.13 -15.84
C ALA A 198 25.79 -4.06 -17.00
N GLY A 199 25.21 -3.86 -18.20
CA GLY A 199 25.41 -4.74 -19.35
C GLY A 199 24.78 -6.13 -19.17
N ILE A 200 23.79 -6.27 -18.28
CA ILE A 200 23.11 -7.53 -17.98
C ILE A 200 21.77 -7.56 -18.71
N VAL A 201 21.50 -8.64 -19.45
CA VAL A 201 20.21 -8.85 -20.10
C VAL A 201 19.13 -9.04 -19.03
N TYR A 202 18.10 -8.20 -19.06
CA TYR A 202 16.98 -8.28 -18.13
C TYR A 202 15.96 -9.33 -18.57
N ASP A 203 15.59 -10.21 -17.66
CA ASP A 203 14.50 -11.17 -17.83
C ASP A 203 13.35 -10.80 -16.87
N GLU A 204 12.22 -10.38 -17.44
CA GLU A 204 11.00 -10.05 -16.69
C GLU A 204 10.27 -11.29 -16.15
N ASN A 205 10.62 -12.48 -16.64
CA ASN A 205 10.05 -13.76 -16.22
C ASN A 205 11.04 -14.60 -15.40
N HIS A 206 12.13 -13.97 -14.92
CA HIS A 206 13.17 -14.67 -14.18
C HIS A 206 12.56 -15.42 -12.96
N PRO A 207 12.87 -16.71 -12.73
CA PRO A 207 12.23 -17.51 -11.68
C PRO A 207 12.31 -16.92 -10.28
N SER A 208 13.36 -16.14 -9.97
CA SER A 208 13.49 -15.47 -8.66
C SER A 208 12.37 -14.47 -8.36
N LEU A 209 11.64 -13.98 -9.37
CA LEU A 209 10.53 -13.03 -9.21
C LEU A 209 9.26 -13.67 -8.63
N THR A 210 9.19 -14.99 -8.62
CA THR A 210 8.07 -15.73 -8.01
C THR A 210 8.47 -16.37 -6.68
N ASP A 211 9.68 -16.11 -6.19
CA ASP A 211 10.15 -16.59 -4.88
C ASP A 211 9.27 -16.00 -3.75
N PRO A 212 8.60 -16.83 -2.95
CA PRO A 212 7.78 -16.36 -1.83
C PRO A 212 8.54 -15.52 -0.80
N ALA A 213 9.86 -15.72 -0.65
CA ALA A 213 10.72 -14.94 0.23
C ALA A 213 10.94 -13.51 -0.28
N LEU A 214 10.79 -13.28 -1.59
CA LEU A 214 11.01 -12.00 -2.23
C LEU A 214 9.70 -11.22 -2.36
N LYS A 215 9.67 -10.04 -1.73
CA LYS A 215 8.55 -9.09 -1.84
C LYS A 215 8.95 -7.95 -2.75
N HIS A 216 8.09 -7.63 -3.72
CA HIS A 216 8.31 -6.59 -4.71
C HIS A 216 7.46 -5.38 -4.35
N LEU A 217 8.08 -4.21 -4.30
CA LEU A 217 7.44 -2.97 -3.90
C LEU A 217 7.72 -1.85 -4.87
N VAL A 218 6.75 -0.96 -4.99
CA VAL A 218 6.87 0.31 -5.68
C VAL A 218 6.61 1.47 -4.72
N PHE A 219 7.29 2.59 -4.98
CA PHE A 219 7.10 3.85 -4.27
C PHE A 219 6.40 4.85 -5.19
N ILE A 220 5.37 5.49 -4.67
CA ILE A 220 4.44 6.32 -5.44
C ILE A 220 4.45 7.73 -4.84
N LYS A 221 4.61 8.74 -5.69
CA LYS A 221 4.44 10.14 -5.32
C LYS A 221 3.23 10.71 -6.07
N GLY A 222 2.22 11.13 -5.32
CA GLY A 222 0.90 11.42 -5.87
C GLY A 222 0.34 10.19 -6.56
N THR A 223 0.28 10.23 -7.89
CA THR A 223 -0.21 9.14 -8.74
C THR A 223 0.87 8.48 -9.58
N GLN A 224 2.13 8.91 -9.46
CA GLN A 224 3.24 8.42 -10.27
C GLN A 224 4.09 7.41 -9.49
N ILE A 225 4.34 6.23 -10.08
CA ILE A 225 5.33 5.28 -9.56
C ILE A 225 6.73 5.82 -9.88
N ILE A 226 7.50 6.12 -8.84
CA ILE A 226 8.81 6.79 -8.94
C ILE A 226 9.99 5.90 -8.52
N ALA A 227 9.74 4.78 -7.85
CA ALA A 227 10.80 3.85 -7.45
C ALA A 227 10.31 2.41 -7.38
N ALA A 228 11.25 1.48 -7.51
CA ALA A 228 11.07 0.04 -7.38
C ALA A 228 12.11 -0.49 -6.38
N GLY A 229 11.73 -1.47 -5.58
CA GLY A 229 12.59 -2.07 -4.57
C GLY A 229 12.03 -3.40 -4.10
N SER A 230 12.88 -4.22 -3.49
CA SER A 230 12.49 -5.53 -2.99
C SER A 230 13.08 -5.85 -1.64
N LEU A 231 12.36 -6.67 -0.89
CA LEU A 231 12.82 -7.24 0.38
C LEU A 231 12.79 -8.76 0.26
N GLU A 232 13.96 -9.37 0.37
CA GLU A 232 14.11 -10.83 0.42
C GLU A 232 14.25 -11.27 1.87
N TRP A 233 13.36 -12.12 2.34
CA TRP A 233 13.44 -12.70 3.68
C TRP A 233 14.33 -13.93 3.70
N ARG A 234 15.41 -13.89 4.48
CA ARG A 234 16.26 -15.07 4.74
C ARG A 234 15.69 -15.95 5.85
N ASN A 235 15.05 -15.33 6.83
CA ASN A 235 14.30 -15.96 7.93
C ASN A 235 13.35 -14.91 8.53
N ASP A 236 12.72 -15.17 9.67
CA ASP A 236 11.77 -14.23 10.29
C ASP A 236 12.40 -12.95 10.87
N LYS A 237 13.73 -12.85 10.94
CA LYS A 237 14.48 -11.72 11.53
C LYS A 237 15.35 -10.95 10.54
N ILE A 238 15.67 -11.53 9.39
CA ILE A 238 16.69 -11.01 8.48
C ILE A 238 16.11 -10.77 7.10
N ILE A 239 16.28 -9.55 6.61
CA ILE A 239 15.98 -9.18 5.22
C ILE A 239 17.25 -8.81 4.44
N ILE A 240 17.18 -8.95 3.12
CA ILE A 240 18.09 -8.33 2.17
C ILE A 240 17.30 -7.33 1.33
N VAL A 241 17.75 -6.06 1.29
CA VAL A 241 17.19 -5.07 0.37
C VAL A 241 17.79 -5.30 -1.01
N ARG A 242 16.93 -5.58 -1.98
CA ARG A 242 17.27 -5.89 -3.38
C ARG A 242 16.70 -4.83 -4.31
N SER A 243 17.36 -4.64 -5.45
CA SER A 243 16.80 -3.90 -6.60
C SER A 243 16.26 -2.50 -6.30
N LEU A 244 16.87 -1.76 -5.36
CA LEU A 244 16.44 -0.40 -5.03
C LEU A 244 16.81 0.57 -6.17
N ALA A 245 15.80 1.05 -6.90
CA ALA A 245 15.96 1.94 -8.04
C ALA A 245 14.94 3.08 -7.99
N VAL A 246 15.43 4.31 -8.14
CA VAL A 246 14.58 5.53 -8.19
C VAL A 246 14.71 6.15 -9.57
N ASP A 247 13.57 6.48 -10.18
CA ASP A 247 13.50 7.16 -11.48
C ASP A 247 14.39 8.41 -11.49
N ARG A 248 15.16 8.60 -12.56
CA ARG A 248 16.17 9.67 -12.68
C ARG A 248 15.61 11.06 -12.40
N ARG A 249 14.34 11.30 -12.74
CA ARG A 249 13.64 12.57 -12.52
C ARG A 249 13.42 12.90 -11.05
N PHE A 250 13.51 11.90 -10.18
CA PHE A 250 13.27 11.97 -8.73
C PHE A 250 14.51 11.66 -7.90
N GLN A 251 15.64 11.37 -8.55
CA GLN A 251 16.93 11.19 -7.88
C GLN A 251 17.42 12.50 -7.27
N ARG A 252 18.27 12.39 -6.25
CA ARG A 252 18.87 13.52 -5.51
C ARG A 252 17.86 14.46 -4.84
N GLN A 253 16.61 14.04 -4.70
CA GLN A 253 15.53 14.77 -3.99
C GLN A 253 15.12 14.09 -2.68
N GLY A 254 15.95 13.19 -2.15
CA GLY A 254 15.66 12.43 -0.92
C GLY A 254 14.73 11.22 -1.12
N MET A 255 14.17 10.99 -2.31
CA MET A 255 13.21 9.91 -2.56
C MET A 255 13.78 8.50 -2.29
N GLY A 256 15.05 8.27 -2.61
CA GLY A 256 15.72 6.99 -2.30
C GLY A 256 15.87 6.75 -0.80
N SER A 257 16.17 7.80 -0.03
CA SER A 257 16.24 7.74 1.44
C SER A 257 14.89 7.42 2.05
N LEU A 258 13.84 8.15 1.65
CA LEU A 258 12.48 7.93 2.13
C LEU A 258 11.97 6.52 1.78
N PHE A 259 12.27 6.04 0.57
CA PHE A 259 11.83 4.71 0.18
C PHE A 259 12.56 3.61 0.96
N LEU A 260 13.88 3.71 1.13
CA LEU A 260 14.65 2.79 1.96
C LEU A 260 14.12 2.78 3.41
N GLU A 261 13.88 3.95 3.98
CA GLU A 261 13.32 4.09 5.33
C GLU A 261 11.94 3.41 5.45
N ARG A 262 11.05 3.60 4.47
CA ARG A 262 9.72 2.95 4.45
C ARG A 262 9.82 1.44 4.30
N LEU A 263 10.74 0.94 3.49
CA LEU A 263 11.03 -0.49 3.36
C LEU A 263 11.52 -1.08 4.68
N GLU A 264 12.47 -0.42 5.35
CA GLU A 264 13.00 -0.83 6.65
C GLU A 264 11.92 -0.83 7.73
N LYS A 265 11.11 0.23 7.82
CA LYS A 265 10.00 0.32 8.77
C LYS A 265 8.97 -0.78 8.55
N TRP A 266 8.64 -1.09 7.29
CA TRP A 266 7.76 -2.21 6.98
C TRP A 266 8.39 -3.54 7.35
N ALA A 267 9.68 -3.75 7.09
CA ALA A 267 10.38 -4.97 7.51
C ALA A 267 10.33 -5.14 9.04
N VAL A 268 10.56 -4.07 9.82
CA VAL A 268 10.44 -4.15 11.29
C VAL A 268 9.00 -4.42 11.72
N PHE A 269 8.02 -3.82 11.05
CA PHE A 269 6.61 -4.10 11.30
C PHE A 269 6.26 -5.58 11.09
N GLN A 270 6.92 -6.24 10.14
CA GLN A 270 6.83 -7.68 9.90
C GLN A 270 7.73 -8.53 10.83
N GLY A 271 8.54 -7.92 11.71
CA GLY A 271 9.37 -8.61 12.69
C GLY A 271 10.87 -8.67 12.39
N ALA A 272 11.35 -8.03 11.32
CA ALA A 272 12.77 -7.97 11.00
C ALA A 272 13.55 -7.21 12.06
N GLN A 273 14.77 -7.66 12.30
CA GLN A 273 15.72 -7.06 13.25
C GLN A 273 17.02 -6.65 12.56
N GLN A 274 17.29 -7.17 11.36
CA GLN A 274 18.51 -6.88 10.61
C GLN A 274 18.21 -6.76 9.12
N ALA A 275 18.92 -5.84 8.47
CA ALA A 275 18.89 -5.63 7.04
C ALA A 275 20.29 -5.74 6.46
N TYR A 276 20.40 -6.40 5.32
CA TYR A 276 21.61 -6.51 4.53
C TYR A 276 21.41 -5.98 3.12
N VAL A 277 22.51 -5.56 2.48
CA VAL A 277 22.53 -5.12 1.10
C VAL A 277 23.81 -5.55 0.40
N ASN A 278 23.69 -5.82 -0.89
CA ASN A 278 24.82 -5.83 -1.82
C ASN A 278 24.88 -4.47 -2.50
N ALA A 279 25.72 -3.58 -1.98
CA ALA A 279 25.88 -2.24 -2.52
C ALA A 279 26.94 -2.24 -3.63
N ASN A 280 26.60 -1.71 -4.81
CA ASN A 280 27.64 -1.33 -5.76
C ASN A 280 28.50 -0.19 -5.17
N ARG A 281 29.75 -0.03 -5.62
CA ARG A 281 30.68 0.98 -5.06
C ARG A 281 30.11 2.41 -5.04
N GLN A 282 29.29 2.78 -6.03
CA GLN A 282 28.69 4.11 -6.11
C GLN A 282 27.58 4.33 -5.07
N ALA A 283 26.90 3.26 -4.65
CA ALA A 283 25.82 3.28 -3.66
C ALA A 283 26.32 3.13 -2.22
N VAL A 284 27.58 2.73 -1.99
CA VAL A 284 28.15 2.58 -0.63
C VAL A 284 27.96 3.83 0.22
N PRO A 285 28.28 5.07 -0.25
CA PRO A 285 28.06 6.27 0.56
C PRO A 285 26.58 6.51 0.91
N PHE A 286 25.66 6.11 0.03
CA PHE A 286 24.23 6.20 0.30
C PHE A 286 23.84 5.26 1.45
N TYR A 287 24.26 4.00 1.44
CA TYR A 287 23.93 3.06 2.52
C TYR A 287 24.64 3.41 3.84
N GLN A 288 25.89 3.86 3.79
CA GLN A 288 26.61 4.36 4.98
C GLN A 288 25.85 5.50 5.67
N LYS A 289 25.32 6.46 4.88
CA LYS A 289 24.49 7.55 5.41
C LYS A 289 23.24 7.04 6.16
N HIS A 290 22.71 5.87 5.81
CA HIS A 290 21.54 5.28 6.47
C HIS A 290 21.91 4.26 7.56
N GLY A 291 23.19 4.22 7.97
CA GLY A 291 23.66 3.39 9.08
C GLY A 291 24.01 1.95 8.71
N TYR A 292 24.23 1.67 7.42
CA TYR A 292 24.81 0.39 7.00
C TYR A 292 26.32 0.43 7.11
N GLU A 293 26.88 -0.62 7.68
CA GLU A 293 28.32 -0.80 7.84
C GLU A 293 28.78 -2.01 7.02
N LYS A 294 30.08 -2.07 6.70
CA LYS A 294 30.65 -3.22 5.99
C LYS A 294 30.41 -4.49 6.83
N HIS A 295 29.79 -5.49 6.23
CA HIS A 295 29.44 -6.74 6.88
C HIS A 295 29.44 -7.87 5.86
N SER A 296 30.06 -9.01 6.17
CA SER A 296 30.03 -10.17 5.27
C SER A 296 28.83 -11.07 5.62
N PHE A 297 28.07 -11.49 4.62
CA PHE A 297 27.00 -12.48 4.77
C PHE A 297 26.99 -13.44 3.58
N ASP A 298 26.42 -14.63 3.75
CA ASP A 298 26.39 -15.65 2.72
C ASP A 298 25.34 -15.30 1.66
N ASP A 299 25.79 -14.70 0.55
CA ASP A 299 24.95 -14.33 -0.58
C ASP A 299 25.77 -14.13 -1.86
N ASP A 300 25.59 -15.05 -2.81
CA ASP A 300 26.20 -14.96 -4.14
C ASP A 300 25.50 -13.88 -4.98
N SER A 301 26.20 -12.78 -5.22
CA SER A 301 25.68 -11.71 -6.06
C SER A 301 26.04 -11.93 -7.53
N LEU A 302 25.06 -11.71 -8.41
CA LEU A 302 25.26 -11.66 -9.86
C LEU A 302 26.08 -10.44 -10.33
N MET A 303 26.32 -9.47 -9.44
CA MET A 303 26.99 -8.21 -9.76
C MET A 303 28.46 -8.26 -9.32
N LEU A 304 29.38 -7.90 -10.23
CA LEU A 304 30.79 -7.74 -9.90
C LEU A 304 31.02 -6.46 -9.09
N ASN A 305 32.07 -6.44 -8.25
CA ASN A 305 32.49 -5.28 -7.45
C ASN A 305 31.45 -4.76 -6.43
N ILE A 306 30.66 -5.66 -5.85
CA ILE A 306 29.76 -5.35 -4.73
C ILE A 306 30.49 -5.31 -3.39
N LEU A 307 29.96 -4.48 -2.48
CA LEU A 307 30.29 -4.50 -1.06
C LEU A 307 29.07 -4.97 -0.28
N GLN A 308 29.23 -6.05 0.48
CA GLN A 308 28.23 -6.49 1.43
C GLN A 308 28.21 -5.55 2.65
N MET A 309 27.01 -5.10 2.99
CA MET A 309 26.79 -4.19 4.11
C MET A 309 25.57 -4.62 4.93
N GLY A 310 25.56 -4.29 6.22
CA GLY A 310 24.52 -4.68 7.16
C GLY A 310 24.19 -3.59 8.17
N LYS A 311 22.97 -3.67 8.71
CA LYS A 311 22.44 -2.74 9.73
C LYS A 311 21.50 -3.49 10.67
N LYS A 312 21.56 -3.17 11.97
CA LYS A 312 20.51 -3.55 12.92
C LYS A 312 19.31 -2.63 12.73
N LEU A 313 18.15 -3.22 12.45
CA LEU A 313 16.90 -2.49 12.38
C LEU A 313 16.37 -2.28 13.80
N LYS A 314 16.02 -1.04 14.12
CA LYS A 314 15.34 -0.66 15.36
C LYS A 314 14.28 0.37 15.00
N LEU A 315 13.09 0.22 15.55
CA LEU A 315 12.18 1.35 15.72
C LEU A 315 12.60 2.04 17.02
N SER A 316 13.12 3.27 16.96
CA SER A 316 13.23 4.07 18.19
C SER A 316 11.82 4.34 18.72
N ARG A 317 11.68 4.51 20.04
CA ARG A 317 10.40 4.85 20.69
C ARG A 317 9.79 6.17 20.15
N SER A 318 10.59 7.00 19.48
CA SER A 318 10.21 8.29 18.89
C SER A 318 9.92 8.26 17.39
N GLU A 319 10.24 7.17 16.68
CA GLU A 319 10.03 7.08 15.22
C GLU A 319 8.63 6.58 14.91
N LYS A 320 7.85 7.41 14.19
CA LYS A 320 6.60 6.98 13.58
C LYS A 320 6.90 6.00 12.45
N LEU A 321 6.13 4.92 12.38
CA LEU A 321 6.21 3.85 11.36
C LEU A 321 5.92 4.33 9.93
N ILE A 322 5.36 5.54 9.77
CA ILE A 322 5.00 6.13 8.48
C ILE A 322 5.58 7.53 8.41
#